data_AF-A0A6M2D8X6-F1
#
_entry.id   AF-A0A6M2D8X6-F1
#
_cell.length_a   1.000
_cell.length_b   1.000
_cell.length_c   1.000
_cell.angle_alpha   90.00
_cell.angle_beta   90.00
_cell.angle_gamma   90.00
#
_symmetry.space_group_name_H-M   'P 1'
#
loop_
_entity.id
_entity.type
_entity.pdbx_description
1 polymer ?
#
loop_
_entity_poly.entity_id
_entity_poly.type
_entity_poly.pdbx_seq_one_letter_code
_entity_poly.pdbx_strand_id
1 'polypeptide(L)'
;NCYRFYVFVIVVVSAQCIVCFFRSPGSAVPRVKKSQCFSINKSVVRLRQFVFLSLSLFACAYIFRMDRFQLGRIAVLLQFISSSSGLLSSCPNFDLSNPAVLVPFIAVCECRARKLSWFLKNAQCPMEVLLVCGWLPPSEGHARRISKILRSESRRQVRHFKDCLRVACSSVSDGRLNVKVFREWCRQANILTEAMW
;
A
#
# COMPACT_ATOMS: atom_id res chain seq x y z
N ASN A 1 5.21 -12.16 -25.97
CA ASN A 1 4.16 -12.51 -25.00
C ASN A 1 4.17 -11.69 -23.70
N CYS A 2 5.31 -11.38 -23.07
CA CYS A 2 5.34 -10.49 -21.87
C CYS A 2 4.71 -9.09 -22.09
N TYR A 3 4.90 -8.48 -23.26
CA TYR A 3 4.34 -7.14 -23.56
C TYR A 3 2.80 -7.10 -23.56
N ARG A 4 2.13 -8.16 -24.03
CA ARG A 4 0.65 -8.24 -24.01
C ARG A 4 0.10 -8.38 -22.59
N PHE A 5 0.85 -9.07 -21.71
CA PHE A 5 0.45 -9.24 -20.31
C PHE A 5 0.58 -7.93 -19.51
N TYR A 6 1.62 -7.13 -19.77
CA TYR A 6 1.81 -5.83 -19.12
C TYR A 6 0.74 -4.81 -19.49
N VAL A 7 0.37 -4.73 -20.78
CA VAL A 7 -0.73 -3.88 -21.24
C VAL A 7 -2.04 -4.32 -20.60
N PHE A 8 -2.26 -5.64 -20.48
CA PHE A 8 -3.47 -6.18 -19.84
C PHE A 8 -3.54 -5.84 -18.34
N VAL A 9 -2.45 -5.99 -17.59
CA VAL A 9 -2.42 -5.67 -16.14
C VAL A 9 -2.62 -4.17 -15.91
N ILE A 10 -1.99 -3.31 -16.71
CA ILE A 10 -2.19 -1.85 -16.61
C ILE A 10 -3.65 -1.50 -16.94
N VAL A 11 -4.24 -2.07 -17.99
CA VAL A 11 -5.64 -1.82 -18.36
C VAL A 11 -6.61 -2.33 -17.29
N VAL A 12 -6.36 -3.50 -16.70
CA VAL A 12 -7.24 -4.09 -15.66
C VAL A 12 -7.15 -3.32 -14.34
N VAL A 13 -5.96 -2.92 -13.90
CA VAL A 13 -5.79 -2.10 -12.69
C VAL A 13 -6.40 -0.71 -12.89
N SER A 14 -6.23 -0.12 -14.08
CA SER A 14 -6.88 1.14 -14.44
C SER A 14 -8.41 1.03 -14.43
N ALA A 15 -8.95 -0.07 -14.97
CA ALA A 15 -10.39 -0.32 -15.00
C ALA A 15 -10.98 -0.54 -13.60
N GLN A 16 -10.29 -1.26 -12.72
CA GLN A 16 -10.73 -1.46 -11.34
C GLN A 16 -10.72 -0.15 -10.53
N CYS A 17 -9.72 0.72 -10.71
CA CYS A 17 -9.72 2.04 -10.09
C CYS A 17 -10.88 2.92 -10.59
N ILE A 18 -11.24 2.83 -11.87
CA ILE A 18 -12.40 3.54 -12.43
C ILE A 18 -13.71 3.00 -11.83
N VAL A 19 -13.88 1.69 -11.73
CA VAL A 19 -15.10 1.08 -11.18
C VAL A 19 -15.28 1.40 -9.68
N CYS A 20 -14.20 1.41 -8.89
CA CYS A 20 -14.25 1.81 -7.48
C CYS A 20 -14.54 3.31 -7.30
N PHE A 21 -14.13 4.16 -8.24
CA PHE A 21 -14.39 5.59 -8.19
C PHE A 21 -15.84 5.96 -8.56
N PHE A 22 -16.52 5.14 -9.38
CA PHE A 22 -17.93 5.35 -9.75
C PHE A 22 -18.95 4.71 -8.81
N ARG A 23 -18.52 3.82 -7.89
CA ARG A 23 -19.42 3.21 -6.90
C ARG A 23 -19.60 4.12 -5.68
N SER A 24 -20.35 5.20 -5.86
CA SER A 24 -20.80 6.05 -4.76
C SER A 24 -21.77 5.24 -3.86
N PRO A 25 -21.56 5.16 -2.54
CA PRO A 25 -22.50 4.49 -1.66
C PRO A 25 -23.78 5.33 -1.61
N GLY A 26 -24.85 4.81 -2.20
CA GLY A 26 -26.21 5.31 -1.99
C GLY A 26 -26.65 5.01 -0.56
N SER A 27 -26.18 5.79 0.41
CA SER A 27 -26.76 5.83 1.75
C SER A 27 -27.93 6.81 1.74
N ALA A 28 -29.11 6.29 2.07
CA ALA A 28 -30.32 7.06 2.30
C ALA A 28 -30.10 8.03 3.46
N VAL A 29 -29.96 9.32 3.14
CA VAL A 29 -29.99 10.43 4.10
C VAL A 29 -31.36 11.11 3.96
N PRO A 30 -32.05 11.45 5.07
CA PRO A 30 -33.39 12.03 5.04
C PRO A 30 -33.42 13.39 4.34
N ARG A 31 -34.57 13.67 3.72
CA ARG A 31 -34.88 14.90 2.97
C ARG A 31 -34.66 16.15 3.83
N VAL A 32 -33.54 16.83 3.62
CA VAL A 32 -33.38 18.25 3.94
C VAL A 32 -33.46 19.03 2.63
N LYS A 33 -34.31 20.08 2.62
CA LYS A 33 -34.60 20.92 1.44
C LYS A 33 -33.30 21.52 0.87
N LYS A 34 -32.90 21.03 -0.30
CA LYS A 34 -31.81 21.57 -1.13
C LYS A 34 -32.40 22.52 -2.16
N SER A 35 -32.14 23.81 -2.01
CA SER A 35 -32.14 24.76 -3.11
C SER A 35 -30.82 25.53 -3.05
N GLN A 36 -30.08 25.48 -4.16
CA GLN A 36 -28.88 26.28 -4.46
C GLN A 36 -27.57 25.91 -3.76
N CYS A 37 -26.93 24.78 -4.12
CA CYS A 37 -25.46 24.64 -4.04
C CYS A 37 -24.91 23.43 -4.84
N PHE A 38 -25.28 23.23 -6.12
CA PHE A 38 -24.93 21.99 -6.85
C PHE A 38 -24.24 22.17 -8.21
N SER A 39 -23.68 23.34 -8.53
CA SER A 39 -23.06 23.58 -9.85
C SER A 39 -21.53 23.56 -9.89
N ILE A 40 -20.83 23.53 -8.75
CA ILE A 40 -19.35 23.66 -8.70
C ILE A 40 -18.63 22.29 -8.83
N ASN A 41 -19.32 21.17 -8.59
CA ASN A 41 -18.65 19.86 -8.49
C ASN A 41 -18.28 19.19 -9.83
N LYS A 42 -18.86 19.59 -10.96
CA LYS A 42 -18.58 18.93 -12.25
C LYS A 42 -17.19 19.28 -12.82
N SER A 43 -16.68 20.47 -12.53
CA SER A 43 -15.38 20.94 -13.04
C SER A 43 -14.21 20.28 -12.32
N VAL A 44 -14.33 20.04 -11.01
CA VAL A 44 -13.29 19.40 -10.19
C VAL A 44 -13.10 17.92 -10.56
N VAL A 45 -14.19 17.22 -10.91
CA VAL A 45 -14.13 15.81 -11.35
C VAL A 45 -13.41 15.68 -12.70
N ARG A 46 -13.67 16.60 -13.64
CA ARG A 46 -12.99 16.61 -14.96
C ARG A 46 -11.49 16.93 -14.83
N LEU A 47 -11.12 17.86 -13.95
CA LEU A 47 -9.71 18.20 -13.73
C LEU A 47 -8.93 17.00 -13.13
N ARG A 48 -9.54 16.27 -12.19
CA ARG A 48 -8.94 15.05 -11.61
C ARG A 48 -8.77 13.94 -12.64
N GLN A 49 -9.75 13.73 -13.51
CA GLN A 49 -9.63 12.77 -14.62
C GLN A 49 -8.50 13.16 -15.58
N PHE A 50 -8.37 14.44 -15.91
CA PHE A 50 -7.31 14.91 -16.81
C PHE A 50 -5.92 14.72 -16.22
N VAL A 51 -5.72 15.05 -14.93
CA VAL A 51 -4.43 14.85 -14.23
C VAL A 51 -4.07 13.36 -14.13
N PHE A 52 -5.05 12.49 -13.90
CA PHE A 52 -4.83 11.05 -13.87
C PHE A 52 -4.41 10.49 -15.22
N LEU A 53 -5.08 10.91 -16.30
CA LEU A 53 -4.73 10.54 -17.68
C LEU A 53 -3.34 11.05 -18.05
N SER A 54 -3.00 12.30 -17.73
CA SER A 54 -1.68 12.85 -18.04
C SER A 54 -0.56 12.15 -17.27
N LEU A 55 -0.77 11.81 -16.00
CA LEU A 55 0.19 11.04 -15.20
C LEU A 55 0.36 9.61 -15.73
N SER A 56 -0.72 8.98 -16.17
CA SER A 56 -0.66 7.64 -16.77
C SER A 56 0.13 7.63 -18.09
N LEU A 57 -0.05 8.66 -18.93
CA LEU A 57 0.68 8.82 -20.18
C LEU A 57 2.16 9.16 -19.94
N PHE A 58 2.45 10.01 -18.96
CA PHE A 58 3.83 10.31 -18.56
C PHE A 58 4.54 9.08 -18.00
N ALA A 59 3.85 8.30 -17.15
CA ALA A 59 4.37 7.04 -16.64
C ALA A 59 4.63 6.05 -17.79
N CYS A 60 3.71 5.91 -18.74
CA CYS A 60 3.90 5.10 -19.95
C CYS A 60 5.10 5.55 -20.78
N ALA A 61 5.23 6.85 -21.07
CA ALA A 61 6.34 7.39 -21.85
C ALA A 61 7.69 7.21 -21.14
N TYR A 62 7.73 7.37 -19.81
CA TYR A 62 8.92 7.16 -18.99
C TYR A 62 9.30 5.68 -18.92
N ILE A 63 8.31 4.79 -18.84
CA ILE A 63 8.45 3.33 -18.95
C ILE A 63 9.03 2.96 -20.32
N PHE A 64 8.57 3.55 -21.41
CA PHE A 64 9.10 3.26 -22.76
C PHE A 64 10.55 3.69 -22.99
N ARG A 65 11.07 4.66 -22.23
CA ARG A 65 12.43 5.17 -22.37
C ARG A 65 13.46 4.41 -21.53
N MET A 66 13.03 3.58 -20.59
CA MET A 66 13.94 2.81 -19.73
C MET A 66 14.45 1.53 -20.39
N ASP A 67 15.69 1.18 -20.08
CA ASP A 67 16.34 -0.03 -20.55
C ASP A 67 15.57 -1.29 -20.06
N ARG A 68 15.46 -2.33 -20.91
CA ARG A 68 14.53 -3.47 -20.69
C ARG A 68 14.77 -4.19 -19.36
N PHE A 69 16.01 -4.16 -18.86
CA PHE A 69 16.40 -4.78 -17.60
C PHE A 69 16.03 -3.95 -16.35
N GLN A 70 15.83 -2.64 -16.50
CA GLN A 70 15.43 -1.75 -15.41
C GLN A 70 13.91 -1.71 -15.23
N LEU A 71 13.17 -1.82 -16.33
CA LEU A 71 11.70 -1.93 -16.36
C LEU A 71 11.17 -3.09 -15.54
N GLY A 72 11.76 -4.28 -15.68
CA GLY A 72 11.35 -5.44 -14.89
C GLY A 72 11.54 -5.21 -13.38
N ARG A 73 12.59 -4.47 -12.99
CA ARG A 73 12.87 -4.16 -11.57
C ARG A 73 11.86 -3.15 -11.02
N ILE A 74 11.53 -2.10 -11.77
CA ILE A 74 10.60 -1.05 -11.35
C ILE A 74 9.16 -1.56 -11.37
N ALA A 75 8.78 -2.38 -12.35
CA ALA A 75 7.46 -2.98 -12.42
C ALA A 75 7.19 -3.95 -11.26
N VAL A 76 8.15 -4.84 -10.95
CA VAL A 76 8.05 -5.75 -9.80
C VAL A 76 7.98 -4.97 -8.49
N LEU A 77 8.75 -3.87 -8.38
CA LEU A 77 8.69 -2.98 -7.22
C LEU A 77 7.33 -2.27 -7.13
N LEU A 78 6.82 -1.70 -8.22
CA LEU A 78 5.53 -1.01 -8.26
C LEU A 78 4.35 -1.95 -8.04
N GLN A 79 4.41 -3.18 -8.55
CA GLN A 79 3.37 -4.19 -8.36
C GLN A 79 3.43 -4.77 -6.95
N PHE A 80 4.61 -4.92 -6.36
CA PHE A 80 4.74 -5.27 -4.95
C PHE A 80 4.26 -4.14 -4.04
N ILE A 81 4.64 -2.89 -4.31
CA ILE A 81 4.15 -1.72 -3.57
C ILE A 81 2.63 -1.64 -3.72
N SER A 82 2.09 -1.75 -4.94
CA SER A 82 0.63 -1.69 -5.16
C SER A 82 -0.13 -2.84 -4.49
N SER A 83 0.44 -4.06 -4.47
CA SER A 83 -0.20 -5.22 -3.83
C SER A 83 -0.05 -5.22 -2.31
N SER A 84 1.06 -4.70 -1.77
CA SER A 84 1.23 -4.49 -0.32
C SER A 84 0.45 -3.28 0.19
N SER A 85 0.30 -2.24 -0.63
CA SER A 85 -0.64 -1.13 -0.43
C SER A 85 -2.09 -1.57 -0.62
N GLY A 86 -2.36 -2.67 -1.33
CA GLY A 86 -3.71 -3.20 -1.58
C GLY A 86 -4.44 -3.62 -0.30
N LEU A 87 -3.71 -4.09 0.72
CA LEU A 87 -4.26 -4.39 2.06
C LEU A 87 -4.78 -3.12 2.77
N LEU A 88 -4.22 -1.95 2.45
CA LEU A 88 -4.65 -0.66 3.01
C LEU A 88 -5.59 0.11 2.07
N SER A 89 -5.44 -0.04 0.75
CA SER A 89 -6.21 0.70 -0.27
C SER A 89 -7.59 0.12 -0.53
N SER A 90 -7.82 -1.16 -0.22
CA SER A 90 -9.11 -1.81 -0.50
C SER A 90 -10.17 -1.52 0.56
N CYS A 91 -9.80 -0.95 1.71
CA CYS A 91 -10.71 -0.60 2.78
C CYS A 91 -10.75 0.93 2.93
N PRO A 92 -11.69 1.62 2.25
CA PRO A 92 -11.71 3.08 2.18
C PRO A 92 -11.96 3.80 3.52
N ASN A 93 -12.11 3.08 4.63
CA ASN A 93 -12.51 3.64 5.93
C ASN A 93 -11.68 3.11 7.11
N PHE A 94 -10.39 2.79 6.93
CA PHE A 94 -9.55 2.54 8.10
C PHE A 94 -9.27 3.85 8.82
N ASP A 95 -9.87 4.00 9.98
CA ASP A 95 -9.61 5.13 10.87
C ASP A 95 -8.23 4.97 11.51
N LEU A 96 -7.21 5.55 10.87
CA LEU A 96 -5.83 5.59 11.38
C LEU A 96 -5.70 6.44 12.65
N SER A 97 -6.77 7.14 13.08
CA SER A 97 -6.79 7.81 14.39
C SER A 97 -6.95 6.82 15.55
N ASN A 98 -7.43 5.60 15.30
CA ASN A 98 -7.58 4.59 16.34
C ASN A 98 -6.27 3.79 16.52
N PRO A 99 -5.59 3.89 17.68
CA PRO A 99 -4.35 3.17 17.92
C PRO A 99 -4.52 1.64 17.90
N ALA A 100 -5.70 1.12 18.26
CA ALA A 100 -5.99 -0.31 18.26
C ALA A 100 -5.95 -0.92 16.85
N VAL A 101 -6.24 -0.11 15.82
CA VAL A 101 -6.17 -0.52 14.41
C VAL A 101 -4.71 -0.58 13.94
N LEU A 102 -3.85 0.32 14.40
CA LEU A 102 -2.45 0.42 13.98
C LEU A 102 -1.55 -0.70 14.54
N VAL A 103 -1.84 -1.18 15.76
CA VAL A 103 -1.11 -2.25 16.44
C VAL A 103 -0.96 -3.52 15.58
N PRO A 104 -2.04 -4.14 15.05
CA PRO A 104 -1.93 -5.32 14.20
C PRO A 104 -1.16 -5.06 12.91
N PHE A 105 -1.28 -3.88 12.30
CA PHE A 105 -0.49 -3.53 11.10
C PHE A 105 1.00 -3.47 11.39
N ILE A 106 1.41 -2.86 12.50
CA ILE A 106 2.81 -2.84 12.95
C ILE A 106 3.31 -4.28 13.12
N ALA A 107 2.54 -5.10 13.83
CA ALA A 107 2.95 -6.46 14.15
C ALA A 107 3.07 -7.34 12.90
N VAL A 108 2.12 -7.28 11.96
CA VAL A 108 2.19 -7.99 10.68
C VAL A 108 3.41 -7.57 9.86
N CYS A 109 3.73 -6.27 9.81
CA CYS A 109 4.89 -5.77 9.09
C CYS A 109 6.22 -6.21 9.73
N GLU A 110 6.31 -6.24 11.06
CA GLU A 110 7.46 -6.76 11.79
C GLU A 110 7.65 -8.27 11.53
N CYS A 111 6.60 -9.08 11.66
CA CYS A 111 6.63 -10.52 11.34
C CYS A 111 7.10 -10.77 9.90
N ARG A 112 6.59 -9.99 8.93
CA ARG A 112 7.01 -10.09 7.53
C ARG A 112 8.50 -9.75 7.35
N ALA A 113 8.99 -8.71 8.02
CA ALA A 113 10.40 -8.36 7.99
C ALA A 113 11.30 -9.44 8.63
N ARG A 114 10.84 -10.08 9.73
CA ARG A 114 11.53 -11.22 10.37
C ARG A 114 11.55 -12.44 9.45
N LYS A 115 10.42 -12.79 8.85
CA LYS A 115 10.26 -13.90 7.89
C LYS A 115 11.26 -13.75 6.75
N LEU A 116 11.26 -12.60 6.09
CA LEU A 116 12.18 -12.30 4.99
C LEU A 116 13.65 -12.33 5.44
N SER A 117 13.95 -11.90 6.66
CA SER A 117 15.29 -12.00 7.22
C SER A 117 15.74 -13.44 7.43
N TRP A 118 14.84 -14.31 7.90
CA TRP A 118 15.10 -15.74 8.08
C TRP A 118 15.35 -16.43 6.73
N PHE A 119 14.50 -16.18 5.71
CA PHE A 119 14.70 -16.71 4.36
C PHE A 119 16.05 -16.28 3.75
N LEU A 120 16.43 -15.01 3.93
CA LEU A 120 17.72 -14.49 3.47
C LEU A 120 18.92 -15.17 4.13
N LYS A 121 18.83 -15.52 5.42
CA LYS A 121 19.90 -16.22 6.14
C LYS A 121 20.06 -17.67 5.66
N ASN A 122 18.94 -18.34 5.36
CA ASN A 122 18.93 -19.74 4.94
C ASN A 122 19.05 -19.93 3.41
N ALA A 123 19.30 -18.86 2.65
CA ALA A 123 19.37 -18.89 1.19
C ALA A 123 18.11 -19.47 0.50
N GLN A 124 16.96 -19.42 1.17
CA GLN A 124 15.69 -19.92 0.65
C GLN A 124 14.87 -18.79 -0.01
N CYS A 125 14.14 -19.11 -1.07
CA CYS A 125 13.26 -18.16 -1.75
C CYS A 125 11.91 -18.07 -1.02
N PRO A 126 11.47 -16.88 -0.56
CA PRO A 126 10.15 -16.73 0.05
C PRO A 126 9.05 -17.00 -0.99
N MET A 127 7.97 -17.65 -0.58
CA MET A 127 6.81 -17.90 -1.44
C MET A 127 6.22 -16.61 -2.00
N GLU A 128 6.23 -15.52 -1.24
CA GLU A 128 5.75 -14.21 -1.72
C GLU A 128 6.56 -13.70 -2.92
N VAL A 129 7.86 -14.01 -2.98
CA VAL A 129 8.73 -13.62 -4.11
C VAL A 129 8.43 -14.47 -5.33
N LEU A 130 8.18 -15.77 -5.13
CA LEU A 130 7.75 -16.67 -6.21
C LEU A 130 6.43 -16.19 -6.83
N LEU A 131 5.44 -15.84 -6.00
CA LEU A 131 4.15 -15.33 -6.46
C LEU A 131 4.28 -14.05 -7.29
N VAL A 132 5.20 -13.17 -6.92
CA VAL A 132 5.46 -11.91 -7.65
C VAL A 132 6.17 -12.15 -8.99
N CYS A 133 7.07 -13.14 -9.06
CA CYS A 133 7.75 -13.51 -10.30
C CYS A 133 6.86 -14.34 -11.25
N GLY A 134 5.72 -14.83 -10.78
CA GLY A 134 4.76 -15.57 -11.57
C GLY A 134 5.24 -16.99 -11.88
N TRP A 135 5.15 -17.38 -13.16
CA TRP A 135 5.38 -18.76 -13.60
C TRP A 135 6.85 -19.15 -13.72
N LEU A 136 7.76 -18.16 -13.79
CA LEU A 136 9.18 -18.40 -13.93
C LEU A 136 9.86 -18.20 -12.57
N PRO A 137 10.50 -19.24 -11.99
CA PRO A 137 11.22 -19.08 -10.75
C PRO A 137 12.38 -18.10 -10.94
N PRO A 138 12.54 -17.10 -10.06
CA PRO A 138 13.65 -16.17 -10.14
C PRO A 138 14.96 -16.90 -9.86
N SER A 139 16.05 -16.46 -10.49
CA SER A 139 17.40 -16.90 -10.10
C SER A 139 17.67 -16.56 -8.63
N GLU A 140 18.53 -17.34 -7.97
CA GLU A 140 18.82 -17.17 -6.54
C GLU A 140 19.28 -15.74 -6.19
N GLY A 141 20.18 -15.18 -7.01
CA GLY A 141 20.63 -13.80 -6.84
C GLY A 141 19.52 -12.76 -7.04
N HIS A 142 18.54 -13.04 -7.90
CA HIS A 142 17.37 -12.18 -8.08
C HIS A 142 16.42 -12.28 -6.88
N ALA A 143 16.11 -13.50 -6.43
CA ALA A 143 15.29 -13.73 -5.25
C ALA A 143 15.87 -13.04 -4.00
N ARG A 144 17.17 -13.21 -3.73
CA ARG A 144 17.85 -12.54 -2.62
C ARG A 144 17.74 -11.01 -2.69
N ARG A 145 17.88 -10.42 -3.89
CA ARG A 145 17.73 -8.96 -4.07
C ARG A 145 16.31 -8.49 -3.80
N ILE A 146 15.30 -9.19 -4.34
CA ILE A 146 13.89 -8.86 -4.08
C ILE A 146 13.60 -8.99 -2.59
N SER A 147 13.95 -10.10 -1.94
CA SER A 147 13.74 -10.30 -0.51
C SER A 147 14.37 -9.20 0.36
N LYS A 148 15.55 -8.70 -0.01
CA LYS A 148 16.18 -7.54 0.68
C LYS A 148 15.33 -6.28 0.56
N ILE A 149 14.80 -6.00 -0.64
CA ILE A 149 13.91 -4.87 -0.91
C ILE A 149 12.60 -5.02 -0.10
N LEU A 150 11.98 -6.20 -0.14
CA LEU A 150 10.74 -6.44 0.61
C LEU A 150 10.95 -6.27 2.12
N ARG A 151 12.10 -6.71 2.63
CA ARG A 151 12.47 -6.54 4.02
C ARG A 151 12.62 -5.07 4.39
N SER A 152 13.31 -4.28 3.55
CA SER A 152 13.48 -2.84 3.80
C SER A 152 12.15 -2.09 3.75
N GLU A 153 11.27 -2.45 2.81
CA GLU A 153 9.93 -1.84 2.72
C GLU A 153 9.05 -2.23 3.91
N SER A 154 9.07 -3.48 4.36
CA SER A 154 8.33 -3.90 5.57
C SER A 154 8.80 -3.11 6.80
N ARG A 155 10.10 -2.90 6.97
CA ARG A 155 10.65 -2.04 8.05
C ARG A 155 10.26 -0.57 7.89
N ARG A 156 10.13 -0.08 6.66
CA ARG A 156 9.66 1.29 6.39
C ARG A 156 8.19 1.45 6.78
N GLN A 157 7.35 0.47 6.46
CA GLN A 157 5.94 0.43 6.86
C GLN A 157 5.79 0.43 8.39
N VAL A 158 6.59 -0.35 9.11
CA VAL A 158 6.64 -0.30 10.58
C VAL A 158 6.89 1.12 11.10
N ARG A 159 7.89 1.82 10.56
CA ARG A 159 8.18 3.21 10.98
C ARG A 159 7.01 4.13 10.68
N HIS A 160 6.45 4.02 9.48
CA HIS A 160 5.28 4.80 9.08
C HIS A 160 4.09 4.60 10.04
N PHE A 161 3.73 3.36 10.36
CA PHE A 161 2.63 3.08 11.29
C PHE A 161 2.95 3.51 12.73
N LYS A 162 4.20 3.43 13.17
CA LYS A 162 4.63 3.99 14.47
C LYS A 162 4.50 5.51 14.50
N ASP A 163 4.79 6.21 13.40
CA ASP A 163 4.58 7.65 13.30
C ASP A 163 3.07 7.99 13.29
N CYS A 164 2.23 7.24 12.56
CA CYS A 164 0.77 7.36 12.64
C CYS A 164 0.25 7.14 14.08
N LEU A 165 0.77 6.12 14.76
CA LEU A 165 0.41 5.78 16.14
C LEU A 165 0.79 6.91 17.10
N ARG A 166 1.94 7.55 16.88
CA ARG A 166 2.37 8.72 17.66
C ARG A 166 1.38 9.89 17.51
N VAL A 167 0.92 10.15 16.28
CA VAL A 167 -0.08 11.19 15.99
C VAL A 167 -1.42 10.85 16.65
N ALA A 168 -1.91 9.61 16.48
CA ALA A 168 -3.14 9.10 17.09
C ALA A 168 -3.13 9.21 18.63
N CYS A 169 -2.01 8.90 19.28
CA CYS A 169 -1.88 9.04 20.73
C CYS A 169 -1.85 10.51 21.18
N SER A 170 -1.39 11.43 20.33
CA SER A 170 -1.34 12.87 20.64
C SER A 170 -2.71 13.52 20.53
N SER A 171 -3.57 13.07 19.60
CA SER A 171 -4.95 13.57 19.47
C SER A 171 -5.84 13.25 20.67
N VAL A 172 -5.53 12.20 21.43
CA VAL A 172 -6.30 11.82 22.65
C VAL A 172 -5.94 12.70 23.86
N SER A 173 -4.79 13.37 23.84
CA SER A 173 -4.23 14.08 25.01
C SER A 173 -4.18 15.60 24.81
N ASP A 174 -5.23 16.19 24.23
CA ASP A 174 -5.34 17.63 23.95
C ASP A 174 -4.12 18.21 23.20
N GLY A 175 -3.54 17.42 22.30
CA GLY A 175 -2.38 17.82 21.49
C GLY A 175 -1.02 17.70 22.20
N ARG A 176 -0.97 17.30 23.47
CA ARG A 176 0.30 16.96 24.15
C ARG A 176 0.68 15.53 23.84
N LEU A 177 1.93 15.30 23.44
CA LEU A 177 2.41 13.96 23.13
C LEU A 177 2.45 13.08 24.39
N ASN A 178 1.53 12.13 24.48
CA ASN A 178 1.47 11.19 25.59
C ASN A 178 2.44 10.04 25.38
N VAL A 179 3.71 10.26 25.75
CA VAL A 179 4.80 9.29 25.60
C VAL A 179 4.47 7.95 26.26
N LYS A 180 3.78 7.96 27.41
CA LYS A 180 3.41 6.75 28.15
C LYS A 180 2.42 5.89 27.37
N VAL A 181 1.35 6.50 26.84
CA VAL A 181 0.34 5.81 26.03
C VAL A 181 0.95 5.27 24.73
N PHE A 182 1.77 6.07 24.04
CA PHE A 182 2.48 5.60 22.85
C PHE A 182 3.38 4.38 23.12
N ARG A 183 4.13 4.39 24.23
CA ARG A 183 4.99 3.27 24.63
C ARG A 183 4.16 2.02 24.94
N GLU A 184 3.03 2.16 25.62
CA GLU A 184 2.17 1.01 25.91
C GLU A 184 1.64 0.37 24.62
N TRP A 185 1.13 1.16 23.66
CA TRP A 185 0.71 0.61 22.37
C TRP A 185 1.85 -0.03 21.57
N CYS A 186 3.06 0.52 21.64
CA CYS A 186 4.22 -0.15 21.05
C CYS A 186 4.54 -1.48 21.75
N ARG A 187 4.36 -1.56 23.07
CA ARG A 187 4.51 -2.81 23.84
C ARG A 187 3.50 -3.84 23.38
N GLN A 188 2.23 -3.45 23.22
CA GLN A 188 1.18 -4.33 22.70
C GLN A 188 1.50 -4.82 21.28
N ALA A 189 2.01 -3.96 20.40
CA ALA A 189 2.46 -4.37 19.07
C ALA A 189 3.60 -5.40 19.12
N ASN A 190 4.55 -5.24 20.04
CA ASN A 190 5.62 -6.23 20.22
C ASN A 190 5.08 -7.57 20.75
N ILE A 191 4.21 -7.56 21.75
CA ILE A 191 3.57 -8.78 22.29
C ILE A 191 2.83 -9.53 21.17
N LEU A 192 2.03 -8.80 20.38
CA LEU A 192 1.32 -9.38 19.25
C LEU A 192 2.27 -9.90 18.17
N THR A 193 3.40 -9.21 17.93
CA THR A 193 4.44 -9.68 16.99
C THR A 193 5.02 -11.01 17.45
N GLU A 194 5.36 -11.16 18.73
CA GLU A 194 5.87 -12.43 19.25
C GLU A 194 4.81 -13.54 19.23
N ALA A 195 3.52 -13.21 19.41
CA ALA A 195 2.44 -14.20 19.33
C ALA A 195 2.16 -14.68 17.89
N MET A 196 2.42 -13.86 16.88
CA MET A 196 2.21 -14.20 15.46
C MET A 196 3.44 -14.82 14.77
N TRP A 197 4.63 -14.68 15.38
CA TRP A 197 5.90 -15.14 14.82
C TRP A 197 6.13 -16.62 15.13
#